data_AF-A0AB34PMM1-F1
#
_entry.id   AF-A0AB34PMM1-F1
#
_cell.length_a   1.000
_cell.length_b   1.000
_cell.length_c   1.000
_cell.angle_alpha   90.00
_cell.angle_beta   90.00
_cell.angle_gamma   90.00
#
_symmetry.space_group_name_H-M   'P 1'
#
loop_
_entity.id
_entity.type
_entity.pdbx_description
1 polymer ?
#
loop_
_entity_poly.entity_id
_entity_poly.type
_entity_poly.pdbx_seq_one_letter_code
_entity_poly.pdbx_strand_id
1 'polypeptide(L)'
;MVSVSKLLNNGLLLAGQSVFQDVATPQQASVQQYNIVNFLGGSAPYIQRNGYGISTDIPAGCEIAQIQLYSRHGERYPSKSNGKSLEAIYAKFENYKGTFKGDLAFLNDYTYFVTDKNNYEKETSPKNSEGTYAGTTNALRHGAAFRAKYGSLYKENSTLPVFSSNSGRCYQTSRYFARGFLGDDFKEGKTVKFNIISEDADVGANSLTPRSACSKNKE
;
A
#
# COMPACT_ATOMS: atom_id res chain seq x y z
N MET A 1 -0.79 30.18 -6.38
CA MET A 1 -0.12 28.86 -6.31
C MET A 1 1.34 29.10 -5.96
N VAL A 2 1.73 28.81 -4.73
CA VAL A 2 3.14 28.77 -4.36
C VAL A 2 3.70 27.45 -4.89
N SER A 3 4.69 27.52 -5.77
CA SER A 3 5.36 26.31 -6.26
C SER A 3 6.30 25.81 -5.16
N VAL A 4 6.02 24.62 -4.61
CA VAL A 4 6.95 23.95 -3.70
C VAL A 4 8.14 23.44 -4.52
N SER A 5 9.36 23.75 -4.07
CA SER A 5 10.59 23.32 -4.74
C SER A 5 10.65 21.79 -4.87
N LYS A 6 11.06 21.30 -6.05
CA LYS A 6 11.33 19.87 -6.30
C LYS A 6 12.53 19.32 -5.51
N LEU A 7 13.21 20.15 -4.72
CA LEU A 7 14.25 19.74 -3.78
C LEU A 7 13.67 19.32 -2.42
N LEU A 8 12.44 19.73 -2.10
CA LEU A 8 11.78 19.40 -0.83
C LEU A 8 10.92 18.15 -1.01
N ASN A 9 11.04 17.20 -0.07
CA ASN A 9 10.24 15.96 -0.02
C ASN A 9 10.19 15.19 -1.36
N ASN A 10 11.29 15.21 -2.11
CA ASN A 10 11.38 14.61 -3.45
C ASN A 10 11.74 13.12 -3.45
N GLY A 11 11.84 12.52 -2.27
CA GLY A 11 12.23 11.13 -2.09
C GLY A 11 11.82 10.62 -0.71
N LEU A 12 12.22 9.37 -0.43
CA LEU A 12 11.87 8.67 0.80
C LEU A 12 13.06 8.50 1.76
N LEU A 13 14.25 8.99 1.41
CA LEU A 13 15.45 8.80 2.22
C LEU A 13 15.67 10.00 3.16
N LEU A 14 15.79 9.72 4.46
CA LEU A 14 16.19 10.67 5.50
C LEU A 14 17.72 10.83 5.56
N ALA A 15 18.36 10.97 4.40
CA ALA A 15 19.81 11.11 4.28
C ALA A 15 20.16 12.02 3.11
N GLY A 16 21.17 12.87 3.30
CA GLY A 16 21.75 13.69 2.25
C GLY A 16 22.81 12.96 1.44
N GLN A 17 23.48 13.69 0.54
CA GLN A 17 24.53 13.11 -0.31
C GLN A 17 25.82 12.75 0.43
N SER A 18 25.99 13.19 1.68
CA SER A 18 27.17 12.90 2.50
C SER A 18 27.37 11.39 2.75
N VAL A 19 26.31 10.58 2.64
CA VAL A 19 26.42 9.11 2.74
C VAL A 19 27.27 8.48 1.63
N PHE A 20 27.58 9.25 0.57
CA PHE A 20 28.40 8.81 -0.56
C PHE A 20 29.78 9.48 -0.62
N GLN A 21 30.13 10.34 0.35
CA GLN A 21 31.29 11.23 0.20
C GLN A 21 32.65 10.48 0.12
N ASP A 22 32.74 9.29 0.74
CA ASP A 22 33.98 8.52 0.88
C ASP A 22 33.88 7.10 0.29
N VAL A 23 32.88 6.84 -0.57
CA VAL A 23 32.73 5.54 -1.24
C VAL A 23 33.25 5.60 -2.68
N ALA A 24 33.89 4.52 -3.13
CA ALA A 24 34.35 4.41 -4.52
C ALA A 24 33.17 4.22 -5.49
N THR A 25 32.10 3.54 -5.04
CA THR A 25 30.86 3.38 -5.80
C THR A 25 29.63 3.60 -4.91
N PRO A 26 28.52 4.16 -5.44
CA PRO A 26 27.31 4.39 -4.64
C PRO A 26 26.72 3.12 -3.99
N GLN A 27 26.97 1.95 -4.59
CA GLN A 27 26.50 0.66 -4.09
C GLN A 27 27.16 0.25 -2.76
N GLN A 28 28.29 0.85 -2.39
CA GLN A 28 28.93 0.62 -1.09
C GLN A 28 28.18 1.33 0.05
N ALA A 29 27.33 2.33 -0.25
CA ALA A 29 26.57 3.04 0.76
C ALA A 29 25.28 2.29 1.15
N SER A 30 25.03 2.18 2.46
CA SER A 30 23.81 1.54 3.00
C SER A 30 22.69 2.56 3.22
N VAL A 31 22.06 3.03 2.13
CA VAL A 31 21.05 4.10 2.21
C VAL A 31 19.64 3.63 2.58
N GLN A 32 19.31 2.36 2.36
CA GLN A 32 17.94 1.85 2.58
C GLN A 32 17.49 1.92 4.04
N GLN A 33 18.42 1.89 4.99
CA GLN A 33 18.13 2.07 6.41
C GLN A 33 17.53 3.44 6.74
N TYR A 34 17.75 4.45 5.89
CA TYR A 34 17.20 5.80 6.06
C TYR A 34 15.84 5.99 5.38
N ASN A 35 15.25 4.95 4.79
CA ASN A 35 13.95 5.09 4.17
C ASN A 35 12.86 5.38 5.22
N ILE A 36 12.20 6.54 5.14
CA ILE A 36 11.17 7.04 6.07
C ILE A 36 10.04 6.00 6.28
N VAL A 37 9.74 5.20 5.26
CA VAL A 37 8.68 4.19 5.29
C VAL A 37 8.95 3.14 6.38
N ASN A 38 10.22 2.84 6.70
CA ASN A 38 10.60 1.92 7.77
C ASN A 38 10.16 2.41 9.17
N PHE A 39 9.90 3.71 9.32
CA PHE A 39 9.60 4.34 10.61
C PHE A 39 8.13 4.74 10.77
N LEU A 40 7.28 4.46 9.78
CA LEU A 40 5.87 4.88 9.75
C LEU A 40 4.87 3.74 10.04
N GLY A 41 5.35 2.63 10.62
CA GLY A 41 4.51 1.58 11.21
C GLY A 41 3.49 0.96 10.23
N GLY A 42 3.83 0.87 8.95
CA GLY A 42 2.95 0.33 7.92
C GLY A 42 1.78 1.25 7.52
N SER A 43 1.85 2.54 7.85
CA SER A 43 0.87 3.55 7.40
C SER A 43 1.33 4.30 6.14
N ALA A 44 2.57 4.08 5.71
CA ALA A 44 3.20 4.69 4.54
C ALA A 44 3.12 3.75 3.31
N PRO A 45 3.60 4.18 2.13
CA PRO A 45 3.64 3.34 0.94
C PRO A 45 4.36 2.01 1.13
N TYR A 46 4.13 1.08 0.21
CA TYR A 46 4.82 -0.20 0.18
C TYR A 46 6.34 -0.02 0.08
N ILE A 47 7.06 -0.81 0.86
CA ILE A 47 8.50 -1.00 0.78
C ILE A 47 8.78 -2.49 0.75
N GLN A 48 9.74 -2.91 -0.07
CA GLN A 48 10.25 -4.28 -0.05
C GLN A 48 10.99 -4.52 1.26
N ARG A 49 10.84 -5.72 1.82
CA ARG A 49 11.64 -6.14 2.98
C ARG A 49 13.12 -6.20 2.57
N ASN A 50 14.03 -5.70 3.40
CA ASN A 50 15.49 -5.70 3.15
C ASN A 50 16.04 -7.09 2.75
N GLY A 51 15.45 -8.16 3.28
CA GLY A 51 15.84 -9.54 2.96
C GLY A 51 17.22 -9.90 3.48
N TYR A 52 17.80 -10.96 2.90
CA TYR A 52 19.11 -11.51 3.30
C TYR A 52 20.01 -11.79 2.09
N GLY A 53 19.74 -11.16 0.94
CA GLY A 53 20.48 -11.41 -0.30
C GLY A 53 20.16 -12.74 -1.01
N ILE A 54 19.22 -13.53 -0.49
CA ILE A 54 18.73 -14.75 -1.13
C ILE A 54 17.90 -14.35 -2.37
N SER A 55 18.24 -14.91 -3.54
CA SER A 55 17.46 -14.67 -4.75
C SER A 55 16.01 -15.12 -4.56
N THR A 56 15.08 -14.33 -5.12
CA THR A 56 13.67 -14.71 -5.11
C THR A 56 13.29 -15.57 -6.32
N ASP A 57 14.22 -15.82 -7.23
CA ASP A 57 13.96 -16.60 -8.43
C ASP A 57 13.68 -18.06 -8.09
N ILE A 58 12.97 -18.74 -9.00
CA ILE A 58 12.82 -20.19 -8.92
C ILE A 58 14.22 -20.80 -9.14
N PRO A 59 14.73 -21.64 -8.22
CA PRO A 59 16.06 -22.21 -8.38
C PRO A 59 16.23 -23.00 -9.67
N ALA A 60 17.43 -23.01 -10.23
CA ALA A 60 17.73 -23.76 -11.45
C ALA A 60 17.42 -25.25 -11.26
N GLY A 61 16.70 -25.84 -12.22
CA GLY A 61 16.25 -27.24 -12.15
C GLY A 61 15.03 -27.49 -11.27
N CYS A 62 14.43 -26.45 -10.67
CA CYS A 62 13.16 -26.56 -9.95
C CYS A 62 11.99 -26.07 -10.80
N GLU A 63 10.84 -26.72 -10.61
CA GLU A 63 9.55 -26.25 -11.11
C GLU A 63 8.65 -25.92 -9.93
N ILE A 64 7.91 -24.81 -10.04
CA ILE A 64 6.94 -24.44 -9.02
C ILE A 64 5.67 -25.27 -9.21
N ALA A 65 5.15 -25.86 -8.12
CA ALA A 65 3.91 -26.64 -8.14
C ALA A 65 2.70 -25.84 -7.64
N GLN A 66 2.92 -24.91 -6.71
CA GLN A 66 1.86 -24.09 -6.12
C GLN A 66 2.44 -22.78 -5.57
N ILE A 67 1.63 -21.72 -5.57
CA ILE A 67 1.91 -20.46 -4.89
C ILE A 67 0.66 -20.01 -4.13
N GLN A 68 0.87 -19.40 -2.96
CA GLN A 68 -0.18 -18.78 -2.18
C GLN A 68 0.22 -17.32 -1.92
N LEU A 69 -0.69 -16.40 -2.22
CA LEU A 69 -0.51 -14.98 -1.92
C LEU A 69 -1.50 -14.57 -0.83
N TYR A 70 -0.96 -14.10 0.29
CA TYR A 70 -1.69 -13.37 1.31
C TYR A 70 -1.29 -11.90 1.20
N SER A 71 -2.18 -11.08 0.62
CA SER A 71 -1.93 -9.66 0.42
C SER A 71 -2.75 -8.82 1.39
N ARG A 72 -2.12 -7.79 1.97
CA ARG A 72 -2.86 -6.67 2.56
C ARG A 72 -3.56 -5.89 1.43
N HIS A 73 -4.52 -5.06 1.81
CA HIS A 73 -4.94 -3.93 0.97
C HIS A 73 -3.74 -3.01 0.64
N GLY A 74 -3.85 -2.24 -0.44
CA GLY A 74 -2.83 -1.25 -0.82
C GLY A 74 -2.84 0.00 0.06
N GLU A 75 -2.13 1.03 -0.41
CA GLU A 75 -2.09 2.34 0.21
C GLU A 75 -3.48 2.99 0.22
N ARG A 76 -3.87 3.52 1.38
CA ARG A 76 -5.22 4.03 1.61
C ARG A 76 -5.20 5.41 2.27
N TYR A 77 -6.33 6.10 2.18
CA TYR A 77 -6.64 7.20 3.06
C TYR A 77 -6.73 6.74 4.53
N PRO A 78 -6.64 7.67 5.51
CA PRO A 78 -6.81 7.35 6.93
C PRO A 78 -8.13 6.61 7.20
N SER A 79 -8.17 5.87 8.31
CA SER A 79 -9.44 5.38 8.82
C SER A 79 -10.30 6.55 9.28
N LYS A 80 -11.62 6.37 9.45
CA LYS A 80 -12.50 7.42 9.95
C LYS A 80 -12.05 7.94 11.32
N SER A 81 -11.64 7.02 12.20
CA SER A 81 -11.15 7.38 13.54
C SER A 81 -9.86 8.20 13.47
N ASN A 82 -8.86 7.73 12.71
CA ASN A 82 -7.60 8.47 12.56
C ASN A 82 -7.81 9.80 11.83
N GLY A 83 -8.68 9.82 10.83
CA GLY A 83 -9.09 11.04 10.12
C GLY A 83 -9.67 12.08 11.07
N LYS A 84 -10.58 11.69 11.96
CA LYS A 84 -11.14 12.58 13.00
C LYS A 84 -10.05 13.14 13.91
N SER A 85 -9.09 12.30 14.33
CA SER A 85 -7.96 12.75 15.17
C SER A 85 -7.06 13.74 14.42
N LEU A 86 -6.77 13.49 13.14
CA LEU A 86 -5.97 14.38 12.30
C LEU A 86 -6.68 15.70 12.01
N GLU A 87 -7.99 15.68 11.77
CA GLU A 87 -8.83 16.88 11.66
C GLU A 87 -8.80 17.71 12.93
N ALA A 88 -8.88 17.08 14.10
CA ALA A 88 -8.80 17.78 15.38
C ALA A 88 -7.43 18.44 15.61
N ILE A 89 -6.34 17.82 15.15
CA ILE A 89 -5.00 18.42 15.16
C ILE A 89 -4.94 19.60 14.19
N TYR A 90 -5.41 19.43 12.96
CA TYR A 90 -5.44 20.49 11.96
C TYR A 90 -6.27 21.70 12.43
N ALA A 91 -7.41 21.47 13.08
CA ALA A 91 -8.21 22.54 13.67
C ALA A 91 -7.47 23.35 14.74
N LYS A 92 -6.53 22.74 15.48
CA LYS A 92 -5.67 23.49 16.41
C LYS A 92 -4.71 24.42 15.66
N PHE A 93 -4.21 24.01 14.50
CA PHE A 93 -3.35 24.83 13.67
C PHE A 93 -4.12 26.00 13.04
N GLU A 94 -5.32 25.76 12.51
CA GLU A 94 -6.19 26.81 11.95
C GLU A 94 -6.60 27.86 12.99
N ASN A 95 -6.73 27.46 14.25
CA ASN A 95 -7.10 28.38 15.33
C ASN A 95 -5.91 29.18 15.90
N TYR A 96 -4.68 28.83 15.52
CA TYR A 96 -3.51 29.58 15.93
C TYR A 96 -3.49 30.97 15.27
N LYS A 97 -3.37 32.03 16.06
CA LYS A 97 -3.45 33.43 15.58
C LYS A 97 -2.12 34.04 15.17
N GLY A 98 -1.02 33.32 15.37
CA GLY A 98 0.31 33.76 14.98
C GLY A 98 0.72 33.23 13.60
N THR A 99 1.87 33.69 13.12
CA THR A 99 2.54 33.10 11.95
C THR A 99 3.42 31.94 12.40
N PHE A 100 3.24 30.76 11.80
CA PHE A 100 4.13 29.63 12.05
C PHE A 100 5.54 29.93 11.55
N LYS A 101 6.55 29.50 12.30
CA LYS A 101 7.98 29.69 12.00
C LYS A 101 8.73 28.35 12.09
N GLY A 102 9.95 28.31 11.56
CA GLY A 102 10.78 27.10 11.56
C GLY A 102 10.14 25.96 10.77
N ASP A 103 10.27 24.74 11.28
CA ASP A 103 9.76 23.52 10.63
C ASP A 103 8.25 23.53 10.38
N LEU A 104 7.49 24.32 11.13
CA LEU A 104 6.05 24.46 10.98
C LEU A 104 5.63 25.58 10.03
N ALA A 105 6.57 26.34 9.45
CA ALA A 105 6.25 27.48 8.59
C ALA A 105 5.41 27.10 7.35
N PHE A 106 5.47 25.84 6.90
CA PHE A 106 4.61 25.35 5.81
C PHE A 106 3.12 25.39 6.17
N LEU A 107 2.76 25.36 7.46
CA LEU A 107 1.36 25.41 7.92
C LEU A 107 0.68 26.73 7.58
N ASN A 108 1.43 27.81 7.30
CA ASN A 108 0.85 29.08 6.86
C ASN A 108 0.20 28.99 5.46
N ASP A 109 0.53 27.98 4.66
CA ASP A 109 -0.01 27.74 3.31
C ASP A 109 -0.36 26.26 3.10
N TYR A 110 -0.90 25.62 4.15
CA TYR A 110 -1.21 24.20 4.14
C TYR A 110 -2.72 23.93 4.19
N THR A 111 -3.18 23.09 3.26
CA THR A 111 -4.54 22.55 3.27
C THR A 111 -4.51 21.11 3.77
N TYR A 112 -5.47 20.75 4.62
CA TYR A 112 -5.62 19.37 5.06
C TYR A 112 -5.77 18.40 3.88
N PHE A 113 -4.93 17.36 3.85
CA PHE A 113 -4.74 16.46 2.71
C PHE A 113 -5.95 15.58 2.35
N VAL A 114 -6.97 15.47 3.22
CA VAL A 114 -8.23 14.78 2.92
C VAL A 114 -9.31 15.82 2.67
N THR A 115 -9.42 16.27 1.43
CA THR A 115 -10.38 17.31 1.00
C THR A 115 -11.82 16.80 0.91
N ASP A 116 -12.01 15.51 0.62
CA ASP A 116 -13.31 14.82 0.66
C ASP A 116 -13.30 13.70 1.70
N LYS A 117 -14.08 13.88 2.78
CA LYS A 117 -14.19 12.91 3.88
C LYS A 117 -14.75 11.55 3.44
N ASN A 118 -15.42 11.48 2.29
CA ASN A 118 -15.84 10.20 1.73
C ASN A 118 -14.66 9.34 1.29
N ASN A 119 -13.45 9.88 1.23
CA ASN A 119 -12.24 9.11 0.95
C ASN A 119 -11.70 8.35 2.15
N TYR A 120 -12.11 8.65 3.38
CA TYR A 120 -11.71 7.84 4.54
C TYR A 120 -12.03 6.35 4.31
N GLU A 121 -11.13 5.48 4.80
CA GLU A 121 -11.14 4.01 4.62
C GLU A 121 -10.86 3.49 3.20
N LYS A 122 -10.89 4.35 2.17
CA LYS A 122 -10.74 3.94 0.77
C LYS A 122 -9.28 3.77 0.37
N GLU A 123 -9.03 2.89 -0.59
CA GLU A 123 -7.77 2.88 -1.33
C GLU A 123 -7.52 4.26 -1.96
N THR A 124 -6.25 4.65 -1.97
CA THR A 124 -5.81 5.71 -2.87
C THR A 124 -5.71 5.14 -4.28
N SER A 125 -6.12 5.94 -5.26
CA SER A 125 -6.23 5.54 -6.65
C SER A 125 -5.98 6.75 -7.54
N PRO A 126 -5.61 6.57 -8.82
CA PRO A 126 -5.52 7.68 -9.77
C PRO A 126 -6.82 8.51 -9.91
N LYS A 127 -7.96 7.98 -9.46
CA LYS A 127 -9.26 8.66 -9.48
C LYS A 127 -9.44 9.64 -8.31
N ASN A 128 -8.85 9.35 -7.15
CA ASN A 128 -9.09 10.12 -5.92
C ASN A 128 -7.82 10.67 -5.26
N SER A 129 -6.64 10.37 -5.80
CA SER A 129 -5.35 10.83 -5.31
C SER A 129 -4.41 11.11 -6.47
N GLU A 130 -3.67 12.21 -6.39
CA GLU A 130 -2.67 12.63 -7.38
C GLU A 130 -1.27 12.03 -7.09
N GLY A 131 -1.12 11.31 -5.97
CA GLY A 131 0.16 10.75 -5.54
C GLY A 131 0.62 9.55 -6.37
N THR A 132 1.95 9.39 -6.49
CA THR A 132 2.58 8.25 -7.18
C THR A 132 2.47 6.92 -6.44
N TYR A 133 1.98 6.94 -5.21
CA TYR A 133 1.90 5.80 -4.29
C TYR A 133 0.47 5.27 -4.12
N ALA A 134 -0.36 5.41 -5.14
CA ALA A 134 -1.75 4.97 -5.08
C ALA A 134 -1.86 3.44 -4.88
N GLY A 135 -2.64 3.01 -3.89
CA GLY A 135 -2.84 1.61 -3.52
C GLY A 135 -3.39 0.74 -4.65
N THR A 136 -4.33 1.27 -5.45
CA THR A 136 -4.83 0.53 -6.61
C THR A 136 -3.75 0.34 -7.69
N THR A 137 -2.85 1.31 -7.85
CA THR A 137 -1.73 1.23 -8.79
C THR A 137 -0.69 0.24 -8.31
N ASN A 138 -0.41 0.22 -7.00
CA ASN A 138 0.45 -0.78 -6.37
C ASN A 138 -0.10 -2.20 -6.60
N ALA A 139 -1.38 -2.43 -6.27
CA ALA A 139 -2.05 -3.72 -6.47
C ALA A 139 -2.03 -4.18 -7.94
N LEU A 140 -2.29 -3.26 -8.88
CA LEU A 140 -2.25 -3.54 -10.32
C LEU A 140 -0.85 -3.99 -10.77
N ARG A 141 0.19 -3.24 -10.40
CA ARG A 141 1.59 -3.58 -10.71
C ARG A 141 1.99 -4.90 -10.08
N HIS A 142 1.57 -5.15 -8.84
CA HIS A 142 1.81 -6.41 -8.16
C HIS A 142 1.16 -7.58 -8.91
N GLY A 143 -0.08 -7.44 -9.37
CA GLY A 143 -0.75 -8.47 -10.19
C GLY A 143 0.04 -8.81 -11.46
N ALA A 144 0.50 -7.81 -12.19
CA ALA A 144 1.28 -8.00 -13.41
C ALA A 144 2.64 -8.67 -13.13
N ALA A 145 3.36 -8.23 -12.09
CA ALA A 145 4.61 -8.86 -11.67
C ALA A 145 4.41 -10.31 -11.19
N PHE A 146 3.31 -10.58 -10.48
CA PHE A 146 2.96 -11.91 -10.01
C PHE A 146 2.63 -12.84 -11.17
N ARG A 147 1.91 -12.35 -12.19
CA ARG A 147 1.67 -13.08 -13.43
C ARG A 147 2.95 -13.38 -14.18
N ALA A 148 3.85 -12.41 -14.31
CA ALA A 148 5.13 -12.61 -14.99
C ALA A 148 5.97 -13.70 -14.31
N LYS A 149 5.94 -13.75 -12.97
CA LYS A 149 6.74 -14.71 -12.19
C LYS A 149 6.11 -16.11 -12.08
N TYR A 150 4.79 -16.19 -11.95
CA TYR A 150 4.08 -17.44 -11.65
C TYR A 150 3.06 -17.86 -12.71
N GLY A 151 3.08 -17.22 -13.89
CA GLY A 151 2.12 -17.45 -14.96
C GLY A 151 2.09 -18.89 -15.46
N SER A 152 3.20 -19.64 -15.34
CA SER A 152 3.27 -21.06 -15.69
C SER A 152 2.31 -21.94 -14.89
N LEU A 153 1.91 -21.52 -13.67
CA LEU A 153 0.92 -22.22 -12.85
C LEU A 153 -0.52 -21.97 -13.28
N TYR A 154 -0.76 -20.90 -14.05
CA TYR A 154 -2.11 -20.56 -14.47
C TYR A 154 -2.49 -21.34 -15.72
N LYS A 155 -3.56 -22.12 -15.61
CA LYS A 155 -4.15 -22.78 -16.76
C LYS A 155 -4.93 -21.76 -17.59
N GLU A 156 -4.52 -21.55 -18.83
CA GLU A 156 -5.27 -20.71 -19.77
C GLU A 156 -6.73 -21.16 -19.89
N ASN A 157 -7.64 -20.19 -20.08
CA ASN A 157 -9.09 -20.40 -20.11
C ASN A 157 -9.69 -20.97 -18.81
N SER A 158 -8.95 -20.97 -17.69
CA SER A 158 -9.51 -21.29 -16.39
C SER A 158 -10.00 -20.04 -15.65
N THR A 159 -11.01 -20.20 -14.80
CA THR A 159 -11.45 -19.12 -13.92
C THR A 159 -10.48 -18.98 -12.76
N LEU A 160 -9.88 -17.80 -12.58
CA LEU A 160 -9.05 -17.45 -11.44
C LEU A 160 -9.93 -17.24 -10.19
N PRO A 161 -9.81 -18.07 -9.14
CA PRO A 161 -10.44 -17.78 -7.86
C PRO A 161 -9.63 -16.72 -7.11
N VAL A 162 -10.30 -15.68 -6.62
CA VAL A 162 -9.69 -14.66 -5.77
C VAL A 162 -10.49 -14.56 -4.49
N PHE A 163 -9.83 -14.66 -3.34
CA PHE A 163 -10.45 -14.55 -2.03
C PHE A 163 -10.15 -13.17 -1.46
N SER A 164 -11.17 -12.49 -0.95
CA SER A 164 -11.02 -11.20 -0.29
C SER A 164 -11.97 -11.13 0.90
N SER A 165 -11.58 -10.41 1.95
CA SER A 165 -12.54 -10.00 2.96
C SER A 165 -13.56 -9.00 2.39
N ASN A 166 -14.67 -8.79 3.08
CA ASN A 166 -15.71 -7.84 2.67
C ASN A 166 -15.36 -6.36 2.95
N SER A 167 -14.18 -6.05 3.48
CA SER A 167 -13.68 -4.67 3.55
C SER A 167 -13.50 -4.08 2.14
N GLY A 168 -14.09 -2.90 1.90
CA GLY A 168 -14.09 -2.27 0.58
C GLY A 168 -12.69 -2.07 -0.01
N ARG A 169 -11.70 -1.71 0.81
CA ARG A 169 -10.30 -1.55 0.36
C ARG A 169 -9.61 -2.88 0.05
N CYS A 170 -9.91 -3.94 0.81
CA CYS A 170 -9.39 -5.29 0.56
C CYS A 170 -9.97 -5.83 -0.75
N TYR A 171 -11.28 -5.72 -0.93
CA TYR A 171 -11.95 -6.14 -2.16
C TYR A 171 -11.46 -5.35 -3.37
N GLN A 172 -11.35 -4.02 -3.25
CA GLN A 172 -10.80 -3.19 -4.32
C GLN A 172 -9.36 -3.59 -4.68
N THR A 173 -8.50 -3.81 -3.69
CA THR A 173 -7.13 -4.31 -3.91
C THR A 173 -7.15 -5.64 -4.68
N SER A 174 -7.98 -6.59 -4.25
CA SER A 174 -8.09 -7.90 -4.90
C SER A 174 -8.51 -7.78 -6.37
N ARG A 175 -9.42 -6.84 -6.69
CA ARG A 175 -9.85 -6.57 -8.07
C ARG A 175 -8.73 -5.97 -8.91
N TYR A 176 -7.99 -4.99 -8.38
CA TYR A 176 -6.87 -4.38 -9.12
C TYR A 176 -5.72 -5.36 -9.30
N PHE A 177 -5.42 -6.20 -8.31
CA PHE A 177 -4.47 -7.30 -8.45
C PHE A 177 -4.91 -8.26 -9.57
N ALA A 178 -6.16 -8.73 -9.54
CA ALA A 178 -6.68 -9.64 -10.57
C ALA A 178 -6.66 -9.02 -11.98
N ARG A 179 -6.93 -7.72 -12.11
CA ARG A 179 -6.79 -6.98 -13.37
C ARG A 179 -5.34 -6.98 -13.86
N GLY A 180 -4.39 -6.73 -12.97
CA GLY A 180 -2.97 -6.76 -13.31
C GLY A 180 -2.52 -8.16 -13.71
N PHE A 181 -3.04 -9.18 -13.03
CA PHE A 181 -2.69 -10.57 -13.27
C PHE A 181 -3.26 -11.10 -14.61
N LEU A 182 -4.50 -10.78 -14.94
CA LEU A 182 -5.18 -11.26 -16.15
C LEU A 182 -5.00 -10.35 -17.36
N GLY A 183 -4.61 -9.08 -17.17
CA GLY A 183 -4.54 -8.10 -18.25
C GLY A 183 -5.88 -7.96 -18.97
N ASP A 184 -5.84 -8.01 -20.31
CA ASP A 184 -7.00 -7.84 -21.18
C ASP A 184 -8.04 -8.97 -21.06
N ASP A 185 -7.65 -10.11 -20.48
CA ASP A 185 -8.56 -11.23 -20.24
C ASP A 185 -9.44 -11.02 -19.00
N PHE A 186 -9.23 -9.95 -18.22
CA PHE A 186 -10.01 -9.66 -17.02
C PHE A 186 -11.51 -9.49 -17.35
N LYS A 187 -12.32 -10.45 -16.93
CA LYS A 187 -13.79 -10.46 -17.07
C LYS A 187 -14.40 -11.09 -15.83
N GLU A 188 -14.94 -10.24 -14.95
CA GLU A 188 -15.57 -10.67 -13.72
C GLU A 188 -16.77 -11.60 -13.99
N GLY A 189 -16.83 -12.73 -13.26
CA GLY A 189 -17.82 -13.79 -13.47
C GLY A 189 -17.51 -14.74 -14.64
N LYS A 190 -16.47 -14.48 -15.44
CA LYS A 190 -16.02 -15.37 -16.53
C LYS A 190 -14.61 -15.90 -16.28
N THR A 191 -13.61 -15.02 -16.34
CA THR A 191 -12.19 -15.38 -16.18
C THR A 191 -11.69 -15.19 -14.75
N VAL A 192 -12.43 -14.46 -13.91
CA VAL A 192 -12.17 -14.33 -12.47
C VAL A 192 -13.46 -14.45 -11.67
N LYS A 193 -13.38 -15.14 -10.54
CA LYS A 193 -14.46 -15.24 -9.55
C LYS A 193 -13.95 -14.77 -8.19
N PHE A 194 -14.60 -13.73 -7.65
CA PHE A 194 -14.32 -13.23 -6.32
C PHE A 194 -15.15 -13.97 -5.28
N ASN A 195 -14.48 -14.60 -4.32
CA ASN A 195 -15.08 -15.17 -3.13
C ASN A 195 -14.92 -14.15 -1.99
N ILE A 196 -15.98 -13.37 -1.74
CA ILE A 196 -15.98 -12.35 -0.71
C ILE A 196 -16.38 -13.02 0.61
N ILE A 197 -15.44 -13.04 1.56
CA ILE A 197 -15.61 -13.68 2.87
C ILE A 197 -15.93 -12.60 3.90
N SER A 198 -16.98 -12.80 4.71
CA SER A 198 -17.36 -11.81 5.73
C SER A 198 -16.27 -11.66 6.79
N GLU A 199 -16.13 -10.44 7.32
CA GLU A 199 -15.30 -10.15 8.50
C GLU A 199 -16.05 -10.33 9.83
N ASP A 200 -17.33 -10.70 9.77
CA ASP A 200 -18.19 -10.91 10.94
C ASP A 200 -17.67 -12.06 11.83
N ALA A 201 -18.01 -12.01 13.11
CA ALA A 201 -17.54 -13.01 14.08
C ALA A 201 -18.16 -14.41 13.88
N ASP A 202 -19.32 -14.49 13.23
CA ASP A 202 -20.09 -15.73 13.04
C ASP A 202 -19.49 -16.68 12.01
N VAL A 203 -18.66 -16.19 11.07
CA VAL A 203 -17.91 -17.04 10.13
C VAL A 203 -16.78 -17.84 10.79
N GLY A 204 -16.47 -17.55 12.07
CA GLY A 204 -15.52 -18.33 12.85
C GLY A 204 -14.13 -18.41 12.22
N ALA A 205 -13.57 -19.61 12.18
CA ALA A 205 -12.27 -19.88 11.56
C ALA A 205 -12.32 -19.93 10.01
N ASN A 206 -13.50 -19.99 9.40
CA ASN A 206 -13.66 -19.93 7.94
C ASN A 206 -13.62 -18.47 7.46
N SER A 207 -12.52 -17.78 7.78
CA SER A 207 -12.38 -16.35 7.60
C SER A 207 -10.97 -15.96 7.17
N LEU A 208 -10.86 -14.87 6.42
CA LEU A 208 -9.59 -14.15 6.20
C LEU A 208 -9.24 -13.22 7.37
N THR A 209 -10.19 -13.01 8.29
CA THR A 209 -10.04 -12.19 9.50
C THR A 209 -10.53 -12.95 10.74
N PRO A 210 -9.97 -14.13 11.04
CA PRO A 210 -10.49 -15.01 12.11
C PRO A 210 -10.42 -14.38 13.50
N ARG A 211 -9.61 -13.31 13.67
CA ARG A 211 -9.54 -12.53 14.91
C ARG A 211 -10.90 -12.01 15.36
N SER A 212 -11.81 -11.67 14.45
CA SER A 212 -13.15 -11.14 14.78
C SER A 212 -13.98 -12.14 15.58
N ALA A 213 -13.77 -13.44 15.35
CA ALA A 213 -14.46 -14.53 16.04
C ALA A 213 -13.75 -14.99 17.32
N CYS A 214 -12.54 -14.49 17.60
CA CYS A 214 -11.74 -14.96 18.72
C CYS A 214 -12.11 -14.21 20.01
N SER A 215 -13.00 -14.80 20.80
CA SER A 215 -13.57 -14.20 22.03
C SER A 215 -12.55 -13.83 23.11
N LYS A 216 -11.37 -14.48 23.12
CA LYS A 216 -10.26 -14.20 24.05
C LYS A 216 -9.24 -13.21 23.49
N ASN A 217 -9.34 -12.84 22.20
CA ASN A 217 -8.48 -11.84 21.58
C ASN A 217 -9.14 -10.46 21.73
N LYS A 218 -8.95 -9.84 22.90
CA LYS A 218 -9.40 -8.47 23.19
C LYS A 218 -8.23 -7.52 23.01
N GLU A 219 -7.85 -7.25 21.76
CA GLU A 219 -7.01 -6.09 21.39
C GLU A 219 -7.89 -4.98 20.81
#